data_AF-A0A3B8J306-F1
#
_entry.id   AF-A0A3B8J306-F1
#
_cell.length_a   1.000
_cell.length_b   1.000
_cell.length_c   1.000
_cell.angle_alpha   90.00
_cell.angle_beta   90.00
_cell.angle_gamma   90.00
#
_symmetry.space_group_name_H-M   'P 1'
#
loop_
_entity.id
_entity.type
_entity.pdbx_description
1 polymer ?
#
loop_
_entity_poly.entity_id
_entity_poly.type
_entity_poly.pdbx_seq_one_letter_code
_entity_poly.pdbx_strand_id
1 'polypeptide(L)' 'LPAIRTSPDHGTAFAIAGRNLADETSMRSALFACYDIILNRREYQQPQQTNTEEPEFVV' A
#
# COMPACT_ATOMS: atom_id res chain seq x y z
N LEU A 1 -2.89 -15.50 0.52
CA LEU A 1 -2.34 -15.16 -0.81
C LEU A 1 -0.87 -14.78 -0.63
N PRO A 2 0.03 -15.20 -1.54
CA PRO A 2 1.46 -14.87 -1.44
C PRO A 2 1.81 -13.44 -1.87
N ALA A 3 0.91 -12.76 -2.60
CA ALA A 3 1.08 -11.38 -3.06
C ALA A 3 0.04 -10.44 -2.41
N ILE A 4 0.35 -9.14 -2.40
CA ILE A 4 -0.59 -8.09 -2.01
C ILE A 4 -1.66 -7.98 -3.09
N ARG A 5 -2.93 -7.97 -2.67
CA ARG A 5 -4.08 -7.84 -3.56
C ARG A 5 -5.08 -6.89 -2.92
N THR A 6 -5.48 -5.87 -3.68
CA THR A 6 -6.57 -4.94 -3.37
C THR A 6 -7.67 -5.04 -4.43
N SER A 7 -8.82 -4.41 -4.20
CA SER A 7 -9.90 -4.33 -5.19
C SER A 7 -10.79 -3.11 -4.97
N PRO A 8 -11.46 -2.61 -6.03
CA PRO A 8 -12.55 -1.65 -5.87
C PRO A 8 -13.68 -2.20 -4.99
N ASP A 9 -14.48 -1.31 -4.42
CA ASP A 9 -15.56 -1.66 -3.47
C ASP A 9 -16.88 -2.03 -4.17
N HIS A 10 -17.00 -1.74 -5.47
CA HIS A 10 -18.21 -1.95 -6.24
C HIS A 10 -18.12 -3.16 -7.18
N GLY A 11 -19.29 -3.64 -7.63
CA GLY A 11 -19.43 -4.70 -8.63
C GLY A 11 -19.21 -4.24 -10.08
N THR A 12 -19.65 -5.06 -11.04
CA THR A 12 -19.43 -4.85 -12.47
C THR A 12 -20.24 -3.69 -13.08
N ALA A 13 -21.34 -3.29 -12.43
CA ALA A 13 -22.20 -2.19 -12.86
C ALA A 13 -22.61 -2.25 -14.36
N PHE A 14 -23.05 -3.42 -14.85
CA PHE A 14 -23.42 -3.63 -16.28
C PHE A 14 -24.42 -2.62 -16.83
N ALA A 15 -25.31 -2.08 -15.99
CA ALA A 15 -26.29 -1.06 -16.38
C ALA A 15 -25.66 0.23 -16.95
N ILE A 16 -24.41 0.54 -16.59
CA ILE A 16 -23.69 1.76 -17.01
C ILE A 16 -22.49 1.48 -17.92
N ALA A 17 -22.24 0.22 -18.27
CA ALA A 17 -21.13 -0.15 -19.15
C ALA A 17 -21.25 0.54 -20.53
N GLY A 18 -20.15 1.13 -21.00
CA GLY A 18 -20.11 1.85 -22.29
C GLY A 18 -20.77 3.24 -22.28
N ARG A 19 -21.25 3.72 -21.12
CA ARG A 19 -21.94 5.03 -21.00
C ARG A 19 -21.06 6.16 -20.48
N ASN A 20 -19.81 5.87 -20.12
CA ASN A 20 -18.89 6.84 -19.50
C ASN A 20 -19.44 7.48 -18.22
N LEU A 21 -20.11 6.68 -17.38
CA LEU A 21 -20.74 7.11 -16.11
C LEU A 21 -20.13 6.44 -14.87
N ALA A 22 -19.08 5.63 -15.03
CA ALA A 22 -18.43 4.96 -13.91
C ALA A 22 -17.58 5.95 -13.11
N ASP A 23 -17.62 5.86 -11.79
CA ASP A 23 -16.73 6.59 -10.88
C ASP A 23 -15.52 5.70 -10.55
N GLU A 24 -14.32 6.16 -10.89
CA GLU A 24 -13.08 5.42 -10.69
C GLU A 24 -12.52 5.49 -9.26
N THR A 25 -13.10 6.30 -8.37
CA THR A 25 -12.54 6.62 -7.05
C THR A 25 -12.14 5.38 -6.26
N SER A 26 -13.01 4.36 -6.18
CA SER A 26 -12.70 3.14 -5.42
C SER A 26 -11.56 2.31 -6.03
N MET A 27 -11.47 2.28 -7.37
CA MET A 27 -10.40 1.58 -8.08
C MET A 27 -9.06 2.28 -7.89
N ARG A 28 -9.05 3.63 -7.94
CA ARG A 28 -7.84 4.43 -7.67
C ARG A 28 -7.35 4.22 -6.24
N SER A 29 -8.25 4.29 -5.26
CA SER A 29 -7.92 4.04 -3.85
C SER A 29 -7.35 2.65 -3.64
N ALA A 30 -7.94 1.62 -4.26
CA ALA A 30 -7.40 0.26 -4.19
C ALA A 30 -5.99 0.15 -4.79
N LEU A 31 -5.70 0.85 -5.89
CA LEU A 31 -4.37 0.85 -6.50
C LEU A 31 -3.33 1.50 -5.58
N PHE A 32 -3.63 2.69 -5.04
CA PHE A 32 -2.71 3.39 -4.15
C PHE A 32 -2.50 2.64 -2.83
N ALA A 33 -3.57 2.06 -2.26
CA ALA A 33 -3.43 1.22 -1.07
C ALA A 33 -2.48 0.03 -1.30
N CYS A 34 -2.53 -0.60 -2.49
CA CYS A 34 -1.58 -1.67 -2.83
C CYS A 34 -0.13 -1.17 -2.84
N TYR A 35 0.09 -0.01 -3.45
CA TYR A 35 1.40 0.64 -3.50
C TYR A 35 1.93 0.99 -2.11
N ASP A 36 1.10 1.59 -1.26
CA ASP A 36 1.48 1.95 0.11
C ASP A 36 1.85 0.71 0.94
N ILE A 37 1.09 -0.39 0.81
CA ILE A 37 1.42 -1.64 1.49
C ILE A 37 2.76 -2.21 0.99
N ILE A 38 3.06 -2.10 -0.31
CA ILE A 38 4.35 -2.53 -0.87
C ILE A 38 5.50 -1.72 -0.25
N LEU A 39 5.37 -0.39 -0.21
CA LEU A 39 6.39 0.49 0.37
C LEU A 39 6.60 0.21 1.84
N ASN A 40 5.52 0.14 2.61
CA ASN A 40 5.59 -0.14 4.05
C ASN A 40 6.30 -1.47 4.32
N ARG A 41 5.99 -2.53 3.56
CA ARG A 41 6.69 -3.82 3.71
C ARG A 41 8.18 -3.73 3.41
N ARG A 42 8.59 -2.93 2.42
CA ARG A 42 10.00 -2.72 2.12
C ARG A 42 10.72 -1.99 3.26
N GLU A 43 10.09 -0.97 3.83
CA GLU A 43 10.64 -0.22 4.97
C GLU A 43 10.78 -1.12 6.21
N TYR A 44 9.76 -1.91 6.54
CA TYR A 44 9.85 -2.86 7.66
C TYR A 44 10.93 -3.94 7.46
N GLN A 45 11.26 -4.28 6.21
CA GLN A 45 12.31 -5.25 5.89
C GLN A 45 13.72 -4.64 5.90
N GLN A 46 13.84 -3.31 5.84
CA GLN A 46 15.13 -2.66 6.01
C GLN A 46 15.45 -2.61 7.51
N PRO A 47 16.55 -3.22 7.97
CA PRO A 47 16.99 -3.02 9.34
C PRO A 47 17.30 -1.54 9.50
N GLN A 48 16.59 -0.87 10.42
CA GLN A 48 16.94 0.49 10.83
C GLN A 48 18.41 0.44 11.25
N GLN A 49 19.27 1.17 10.54
CA GLN A 49 20.62 1.44 11.03
C GLN A 49 20.47 2.31 12.27
N THR A 50 20.29 1.67 13.42
CA THR A 50 20.49 2.34 14.70
C THR A 50 21.98 2.57 14.79
N ASN A 51 22.42 3.82 14.62
CA ASN A 51 23.74 4.24 15.08
C ASN A 51 23.73 4.08 16.60
N THR A 52 24.11 2.89 17.08
CA THR A 52 24.38 2.64 18.48
C THR A 52 25.72 3.28 18.76
N GLU A 53 25.70 4.56 19.15
CA GLU A 53 26.83 5.12 19.89
C GLU A 53 26.83 4.42 21.24
N GLU A 54 27.74 3.44 21.38
CA GLU A 54 28.08 2.84 22.67
C GLU A 54 28.31 3.98 23.68
N PRO A 55 27.61 4.04 24.82
CA PRO A 55 27.90 5.05 25.82
C PRO A 55 29.34 4.81 26.31
N GLU A 56 30.22 5.78 26.06
CA GLU A 56 31.57 5.81 26.64
C GLU A 56 31.40 5.79 28.17
N PHE A 57 31.59 4.63 28.77
CA PHE A 57 31.57 4.47 30.22
C PHE A 57 32.85 5.12 30.74
N VAL A 58 32.76 6.42 31.06
CA VAL A 58 33.82 7.15 31.73
C VAL A 58 33.98 6.54 33.12
N VAL A 59 35.04 5.73 33.30
CA VAL A 59 35.52 5.25 34.60
C VAL A 59 36.33 6.33 35.29
#